data_AF-A0A2M7Q062-F1
#
_entry.id   AF-A0A2M7Q062-F1
#
_cell.length_a   1.000
_cell.length_b   1.000
_cell.length_c   1.000
_cell.angle_alpha   90.00
_cell.angle_beta   90.00
_cell.angle_gamma   90.00
#
_symmetry.space_group_name_H-M   'P 1'
#
loop_
_entity.id
_entity.type
_entity.pdbx_description
1 polymer ?
#
loop_
_entity_poly.entity_id
_entity_poly.type
_entity_poly.pdbx_seq_one_letter_code
_entity_poly.pdbx_strand_id
1 'polypeptide(L)' 'MSEIKFHCPVCRKDVKRQESTFPFCSDRCRIIDLGRWADGSYAVAGESVSIDLADDAADSDMSPY' A
#
# COMPACT_ATOMS: atom_id res chain seq x y z
N MET A 1 -27.14 -13.34 17.66
CA MET A 1 -25.72 -13.21 17.28
C MET A 1 -25.67 -12.69 15.87
N SER A 2 -25.19 -11.47 15.67
CA SER A 2 -25.14 -10.85 14.33
C SER A 2 -24.00 -11.46 13.53
N GLU A 3 -24.30 -11.97 12.34
CA GLU A 3 -23.29 -12.49 11.42
C GLU A 3 -22.49 -11.34 10.80
N ILE A 4 -21.16 -11.35 10.98
CA ILE A 4 -20.29 -10.35 10.37
C ILE A 4 -20.10 -10.69 8.89
N LYS A 5 -20.65 -9.85 8.02
CA LYS A 5 -20.44 -9.94 6.57
C LYS A 5 -19.16 -9.20 6.19
N PHE A 6 -18.37 -9.81 5.31
CA PHE A 6 -17.16 -9.23 4.77
C PHE A 6 -17.34 -8.97 3.27
N HIS A 7 -16.75 -7.89 2.78
CA HIS A 7 -16.77 -7.52 1.37
C HIS A 7 -15.35 -7.35 0.85
N CYS A 8 -15.13 -7.72 -0.41
CA CYS A 8 -13.86 -7.50 -1.10
C CYS A 8 -13.58 -5.99 -1.21
N PRO A 9 -12.40 -5.51 -0.77
CA PRO A 9 -12.09 -4.07 -0.80
C PRO A 9 -11.94 -3.50 -2.23
N VAL A 10 -11.73 -4.36 -3.22
CA VAL A 10 -11.49 -3.96 -4.61
C VAL A 10 -12.78 -3.83 -5.42
N CYS A 11 -13.70 -4.80 -5.29
CA CYS A 11 -14.92 -4.87 -6.11
C CYS A 11 -16.23 -4.99 -5.31
N ARG A 12 -16.16 -5.03 -3.97
CA ARG A 12 -17.29 -5.08 -3.04
C ARG A 12 -18.15 -6.35 -3.06
N LYS A 13 -17.73 -7.40 -3.77
CA LYS A 13 -18.39 -8.72 -3.67
C LYS A 13 -18.28 -9.30 -2.26
N ASP A 14 -19.27 -10.06 -1.84
CA ASP A 14 -19.25 -10.80 -0.57
C ASP A 14 -18.09 -11.80 -0.54
N VAL A 15 -17.44 -11.92 0.61
CA VAL A 15 -16.33 -12.88 0.83
C VAL A 15 -16.52 -13.63 2.14
N LYS A 16 -16.02 -14.86 2.19
CA LYS A 16 -16.02 -15.68 3.40
C LYS A 16 -14.63 -15.71 4.02
N ARG A 17 -14.56 -15.57 5.36
CA ARG A 17 -13.28 -15.59 6.10
C ARG A 17 -12.47 -16.88 5.92
N GLN A 18 -13.12 -17.99 5.57
CA GLN A 18 -12.50 -19.31 5.40
C GLN A 18 -11.88 -19.53 4.01
N GLU A 19 -12.13 -18.64 3.05
CA GLU A 19 -11.59 -18.75 1.70
C GLU A 19 -10.11 -18.34 1.68
N SER A 20 -9.29 -19.05 0.90
CA SER A 20 -7.85 -18.77 0.77
C SER A 20 -7.55 -17.39 0.16
N THR A 21 -8.50 -16.83 -0.57
CA THR A 21 -8.38 -15.50 -1.19
C THR A 21 -8.79 -14.37 -0.25
N PHE A 22 -9.39 -14.66 0.90
CA PHE A 22 -9.79 -13.64 1.89
C PHE A 22 -8.61 -12.72 2.21
N PRO A 23 -8.77 -11.38 2.22
CA PRO A 23 -10.02 -10.61 2.18
C PRO A 23 -10.58 -10.30 0.78
N PHE A 24 -10.01 -10.86 -0.27
CA PHE A 24 -10.42 -10.63 -1.66
C PHE A 24 -11.33 -11.76 -2.18
N CYS A 25 -12.14 -11.44 -3.20
CA CYS A 25 -12.98 -12.44 -3.85
C CYS A 25 -12.24 -13.30 -4.89
N SER A 26 -10.98 -12.97 -5.22
CA SER A 26 -10.16 -13.68 -6.21
C SER A 26 -8.70 -13.19 -6.19
N ASP A 27 -7.79 -13.98 -6.76
CA ASP A 27 -6.40 -13.58 -7.00
C ASP A 27 -6.28 -12.32 -7.86
N ARG A 28 -7.18 -12.14 -8.85
CA ARG A 28 -7.22 -10.93 -9.68
C ARG A 28 -7.40 -9.67 -8.83
N CYS A 29 -8.31 -9.70 -7.86
CA CYS A 29 -8.52 -8.57 -6.96
C CYS A 29 -7.30 -8.32 -6.07
N ARG A 30 -6.64 -9.38 -5.57
CA ARG A 30 -5.39 -9.25 -4.80
C ARG A 30 -4.29 -8.52 -5.60
N ILE A 31 -4.12 -8.88 -6.87
CA ILE A 31 -3.11 -8.25 -7.74
C ILE A 31 -3.47 -6.79 -8.05
N ILE A 32 -4.74 -6.49 -8.29
CA ILE A 32 -5.20 -5.10 -8.51
C ILE A 32 -4.93 -4.24 -7.29
N ASP A 33 -5.23 -4.75 -6.09
CA ASP A 33 -4.96 -4.04 -4.84
C ASP A 33 -3.46 -3.75 -4.68
N LEU A 34 -2.61 -4.74 -4.94
CA LEU A 34 -1.17 -4.57 -4.94
C LEU A 34 -0.70 -3.50 -5.93
N GLY A 35 -1.31 -3.45 -7.13
CA GLY A 35 -1.04 -2.40 -8.11
C GLY A 35 -1.35 -1.00 -7.58
N ARG A 36 -2.47 -0.83 -6.86
CA ARG A 36 -2.87 0.43 -6.23
C ARG A 36 -1.97 0.88 -5.08
N TRP A 37 -1.27 -0.07 -4.46
CA TRP A 37 -0.21 0.26 -3.50
C TRP A 37 1.05 0.73 -4.22
N ALA A 38 1.46 0.01 -5.26
CA ALA A 38 2.67 0.31 -6.02
C ALA A 38 2.58 1.65 -6.79
N ASP A 39 1.39 2.01 -7.27
CA ASP A 39 1.16 3.27 -8.00
C ASP A 39 0.95 4.48 -7.07
N GLY A 40 0.89 4.28 -5.75
CA GLY A 40 0.64 5.34 -4.77
C GLY A 40 -0.80 5.85 -4.70
N SER A 41 -1.77 5.12 -5.28
CA SER A 41 -3.20 5.48 -5.21
C SER A 41 -3.74 5.46 -3.78
N TYR A 42 -3.16 4.64 -2.91
CA TYR A 42 -3.44 4.65 -1.48
C TYR A 42 -2.57 5.69 -0.78
N ALA A 43 -3.16 6.86 -0.54
CA ALA A 43 -2.54 7.96 0.20
C ALA A 43 -3.40 8.36 1.39
N VAL A 44 -2.74 8.70 2.49
CA VAL A 44 -3.37 9.36 3.64
C VAL A 44 -3.13 10.85 3.49
N ALA A 45 -4.20 11.64 3.50
CA ALA A 45 -4.07 13.10 3.45
C ALA A 45 -3.28 13.60 4.67
N GLY A 46 -2.28 14.43 4.42
CA GLY A 46 -1.43 15.05 5.43
C GLY A 46 -0.87 16.38 4.95
N GLU A 47 -0.16 17.08 5.84
CA GLU A 47 0.57 18.30 5.48
C GLU A 47 1.60 17.99 4.38
N SER A 48 1.79 18.91 3.44
CA SER A 48 2.82 18.73 2.41
C SER A 48 4.21 18.74 3.04
N VAL A 49 4.95 17.64 2.87
CA VAL A 49 6.36 17.56 3.28
C VAL A 49 7.22 17.99 2.10
N SER A 50 8.04 19.02 2.27
CA SER A 50 9.11 19.33 1.32
C SER A 50 10.20 18.26 1.47
N ILE A 51 10.49 17.56 0.38
CA ILE A 51 11.62 16.63 0.34
C ILE A 51 12.83 17.49 -0.05
N ASP A 52 13.56 17.97 0.95
CA ASP A 52 14.82 18.69 0.73
C ASP A 52 15.88 17.67 0.31
N LEU A 53 16.08 17.52 -1.00
CA LEU A 53 17.02 16.57 -1.64
C LEU A 53 18.51 16.92 -1.43
N ALA A 54 18.88 17.54 -0.30
CA ALA A 54 20.18 18.20 -0.12
C ALA A 54 21.11 17.55 0.91
N ASP A 55 20.91 16.29 1.30
CA ASP A 55 21.70 15.66 2.39
C ASP A 55 22.56 14.44 1.96
N ASP A 56 22.89 14.32 0.67
CA ASP A 56 23.79 13.27 0.13
C ASP A 56 24.95 13.84 -0.70
N ALA A 57 25.46 15.02 -0.34
CA ALA A 57 26.66 15.62 -0.95
C ALA A 57 27.81 15.88 0.05
N ALA A 58 27.69 15.40 1.30
CA ALA A 58 28.70 15.59 2.33
C ALA A 58 29.41 14.28 2.71
N ASP A 59 29.88 13.51 1.71
CA ASP A 59 31.00 12.58 1.91
C ASP A 59 31.96 12.59 0.72
N SER A 60 32.36 13.80 0.33
CA SER A 60 33.51 14.03 -0.55
C SER A 60 34.50 14.98 0.13
N ASP A 61 34.93 14.64 1.35
CA ASP A 61 36.18 15.18 1.90
C ASP A 61 36.83 14.20 2.89
N MET A 62 37.20 13.02 2.39
CA MET A 62 38.28 12.25 2.97
C MET A 62 39.52 12.41 2.08
N SER A 63 40.16 13.58 2.13
CA SER A 63 41.49 13.77 1.54
C SER A 63 42.54 13.07 2.42
N PRO A 64 43.35 12.15 1.88
CA PRO A 64 44.36 11.41 2.64
C PRO A 64 45.71 12.16 2.66
N TYR A 65 45.69 13.43 3.08
CA TYR A 65 46.91 14.19 3.38
C TYR A 65 46.89 14.70 4.80
#